data_AF-A0A9E2JC91-F1
#
_entry.id   AF-A0A9E2JC91-F1
#
_cell.length_a   1.000
_cell.length_b   1.000
_cell.length_c   1.000
_cell.angle_alpha   90.00
_cell.angle_beta   90.00
_cell.angle_gamma   90.00
#
_symmetry.space_group_name_H-M   'P 1'
#
loop_
_entity.id
_entity.type
_entity.pdbx_description
1 polymer ?
#
loop_
_entity_poly.entity_id
_entity_poly.type
_entity_poly.pdbx_seq_one_letter_code
_entity_poly.pdbx_strand_id
1 'polypeptide(L)'
;MSDVFEPKLIGFLCNWCAYAGADLAGVSRLQYPPNHRTVRVMCSGRVDPTFVIDGFRNGYDGVMVLGCHLGDCHYLEGNYHALNRMNLTGMLLDLAGIGRGRLIVDWVSSAEGPRFAEVVKGAVQQVRDLGPFDPQANALQIEACMRTLDAPGIRWLLGMQRQITERANVYNQKIPPAEFERILQQAAEDEYRIRLVQISLENGPMSVPELSESIGAAKPEISNILTEMERRGIIGLAGYEGRVPKFAVV
;
A
#
# COMPACT_ATOMS: atom_id res chain seq x y z
N MET A 1 10.39 34.59 -1.79
CA MET A 1 9.16 33.89 -1.38
C MET A 1 9.53 32.44 -1.28
N SER A 2 9.40 31.81 -0.11
CA SER A 2 9.57 30.36 0.00
C SER A 2 8.57 29.72 -0.96
N ASP A 3 9.04 28.94 -1.94
CA ASP A 3 8.17 28.26 -2.88
C ASP A 3 7.17 27.41 -2.10
N VAL A 4 5.88 27.70 -2.27
CA VAL A 4 4.81 26.95 -1.63
C VAL A 4 4.85 25.53 -2.18
N PHE A 5 4.90 24.54 -1.29
CA PHE A 5 4.92 23.14 -1.68
C PHE A 5 3.68 22.80 -2.53
N GLU A 6 3.92 22.33 -3.75
CA GLU A 6 2.88 21.83 -4.65
C GLU A 6 3.03 20.30 -4.80
N PRO A 7 2.10 19.51 -4.25
CA PRO A 7 2.22 18.06 -4.25
C PRO A 7 2.07 17.49 -5.66
N LYS A 8 2.77 16.39 -5.93
CA LYS A 8 2.67 15.61 -7.16
C LYS A 8 1.84 14.35 -6.90
N LEU A 9 0.72 14.22 -7.60
CA LEU A 9 -0.15 13.05 -7.49
C LEU A 9 -0.13 12.24 -8.78
N ILE A 10 -0.17 10.91 -8.65
CA ILE A 10 -0.46 10.00 -9.76
C ILE A 10 -1.83 9.36 -9.54
N GLY A 11 -2.69 9.40 -10.55
CA GLY A 11 -4.06 8.88 -10.45
C GLY A 11 -4.33 7.74 -11.42
N PHE A 12 -4.69 6.57 -10.90
CA PHE A 12 -5.17 5.44 -11.68
C PHE A 12 -6.69 5.53 -11.83
N LEU A 13 -7.16 5.83 -13.03
CA LEU A 13 -8.59 6.04 -13.32
C LEU A 13 -9.16 4.91 -14.15
N CYS A 14 -10.25 4.31 -13.68
CA CYS A 14 -11.07 3.37 -14.45
C CYS A 14 -11.62 4.04 -15.71
N ASN A 15 -11.43 3.39 -16.86
CA ASN A 15 -11.84 3.85 -18.19
C ASN A 15 -13.33 4.18 -18.27
N TRP A 16 -14.18 3.34 -17.69
CA TRP A 16 -15.63 3.40 -17.91
C TRP A 16 -16.34 4.50 -17.11
N CYS A 17 -15.83 4.84 -15.92
CA CYS A 17 -16.48 5.77 -15.02
C CYS A 17 -15.56 6.95 -14.70
N ALA A 18 -14.57 6.76 -13.81
CA ALA A 18 -13.73 7.86 -13.33
C ALA A 18 -13.00 8.63 -14.45
N TYR A 19 -12.47 7.94 -15.47
CA TYR A 19 -11.83 8.59 -16.61
C TYR A 19 -12.85 9.42 -17.43
N ALA A 20 -14.03 8.86 -17.68
CA ALA A 20 -15.12 9.59 -18.35
C ALA A 20 -15.64 10.77 -17.50
N GLY A 21 -15.66 10.64 -16.18
CA GLY A 21 -15.96 11.74 -15.25
C GLY A 21 -14.92 12.85 -15.33
N ALA A 22 -13.64 12.51 -15.49
CA ALA A 22 -12.57 13.46 -15.75
C ALA A 22 -12.75 14.17 -17.11
N ASP A 23 -13.11 13.44 -18.17
CA ASP A 23 -13.44 14.01 -19.48
C ASP A 23 -14.63 14.97 -19.39
N LEU A 24 -15.69 14.59 -18.66
CA LEU A 24 -16.86 15.44 -18.44
C LEU A 24 -16.49 16.71 -17.66
N ALA A 25 -15.61 16.63 -16.67
CA ALA A 25 -15.09 17.81 -15.96
C ALA A 25 -14.36 18.76 -16.92
N GLY A 26 -13.56 18.20 -17.86
CA GLY A 26 -12.89 18.96 -18.91
C GLY A 26 -13.86 19.63 -19.88
N VAL A 27 -14.83 18.88 -20.42
CA VAL A 27 -15.89 19.40 -21.31
C VAL A 27 -16.70 20.50 -20.63
N SER A 28 -16.99 20.32 -19.34
CA SER A 28 -17.73 21.27 -18.51
C SER A 28 -16.87 22.43 -18.01
N ARG A 29 -15.58 22.48 -18.38
CA ARG A 29 -14.60 23.53 -18.01
C ARG A 29 -14.44 23.71 -16.50
N LEU A 30 -14.66 22.65 -15.73
CA LEU A 30 -14.55 22.67 -14.28
C LEU A 30 -13.08 22.76 -13.88
N GLN A 31 -12.72 23.81 -13.16
CA GLN A 31 -11.35 24.03 -12.72
C GLN A 31 -11.06 23.23 -11.44
N TYR A 32 -9.91 22.56 -11.42
CA TYR A 32 -9.32 21.87 -10.29
C TYR A 32 -7.79 21.99 -10.36
N PRO A 33 -7.05 21.73 -9.26
CA PRO A 33 -5.60 21.89 -9.24
C PRO A 33 -4.89 20.99 -10.27
N PRO A 34 -3.85 21.48 -10.97
CA PRO A 34 -3.15 20.74 -12.04
C PRO A 34 -2.11 19.72 -11.52
N ASN A 35 -2.24 19.32 -10.25
CA ASN A 35 -1.24 18.56 -9.50
C ASN A 35 -1.26 17.05 -9.75
N HIS A 36 -2.27 16.52 -10.45
CA HIS A 36 -2.40 15.09 -10.69
C HIS A 36 -2.07 14.70 -12.14
N ARG A 37 -1.47 13.52 -12.31
CA ARG A 37 -1.20 12.90 -13.62
C ARG A 37 -2.01 11.62 -13.74
N THR A 38 -2.83 11.52 -14.77
CA THR A 38 -3.74 10.38 -14.95
C THR A 38 -3.06 9.24 -15.72
N VAL A 39 -3.17 8.04 -15.16
CA VAL A 39 -2.93 6.75 -15.81
C VAL A 39 -4.28 6.07 -16.02
N ARG A 40 -4.63 5.83 -17.28
CA ARG A 40 -5.88 5.14 -17.63
C ARG A 40 -5.72 3.63 -17.46
N VAL A 41 -6.64 3.01 -16.74
CA VAL A 41 -6.77 1.55 -16.62
C VAL A 41 -8.18 1.13 -17.00
N MET A 42 -8.38 -0.10 -17.52
CA MET A 42 -9.73 -0.53 -17.89
C MET A 42 -10.67 -0.64 -16.70
N CYS A 43 -10.15 -1.05 -15.54
CA CYS A 43 -10.90 -1.19 -14.30
C CYS A 43 -10.01 -0.78 -13.13
N SER A 44 -10.57 -0.22 -12.06
CA SER A 44 -9.84 -0.05 -10.80
C SER A 44 -9.32 -1.39 -10.25
N GLY A 45 -9.99 -2.51 -10.53
CA GLY A 45 -9.52 -3.86 -10.22
C GLY A 45 -8.21 -4.26 -10.90
N ARG A 46 -7.74 -3.52 -11.91
CA ARG A 46 -6.42 -3.70 -12.52
C ARG A 46 -5.30 -3.09 -11.68
N VAL A 47 -5.61 -2.15 -10.80
CA VAL A 47 -4.62 -1.47 -9.96
C VAL A 47 -4.12 -2.46 -8.92
N ASP A 48 -2.85 -2.82 -9.06
CA ASP A 48 -2.15 -3.66 -8.10
C ASP A 48 -1.66 -2.78 -6.94
N PRO A 49 -1.75 -3.24 -5.67
CA PRO A 49 -1.12 -2.58 -4.52
C PRO A 49 0.32 -2.12 -4.77
N THR A 50 1.11 -2.89 -5.53
CA THR A 50 2.50 -2.52 -5.82
C THR A 50 2.62 -1.27 -6.68
N PHE A 51 1.61 -0.94 -7.50
CA PHE A 51 1.60 0.30 -8.28
C PHE A 51 1.50 1.54 -7.39
N VAL A 52 0.83 1.41 -6.25
CA VAL A 52 0.75 2.48 -5.24
C VAL A 52 2.12 2.70 -4.61
N ILE A 53 2.78 1.62 -4.17
CA ILE A 53 4.12 1.70 -3.58
C ILE A 53 5.14 2.21 -4.59
N ASP A 54 5.04 1.79 -5.85
CA ASP A 54 5.93 2.26 -6.91
C ASP A 54 5.72 3.74 -7.22
N GLY A 55 4.49 4.26 -7.08
CA GLY A 55 4.23 5.71 -7.12
C GLY A 55 5.07 6.46 -6.08
N PHE A 56 5.06 6.02 -4.82
CA PHE A 56 5.89 6.61 -3.78
C PHE A 56 7.39 6.47 -4.07
N ARG A 57 7.83 5.29 -4.53
CA ARG A 57 9.23 5.05 -4.95
C ARG A 57 9.70 6.03 -6.02
N ASN A 58 8.82 6.43 -6.93
CA ASN A 58 9.10 7.39 -8.01
C ASN A 58 8.90 8.87 -7.60
N GLY A 59 8.72 9.15 -6.30
CA GLY A 59 8.66 10.51 -5.77
C GLY A 59 7.32 11.22 -5.96
N TYR A 60 6.22 10.49 -6.09
CA TYR A 60 4.88 11.07 -5.95
C TYR A 60 4.55 11.26 -4.47
N ASP A 61 3.94 12.40 -4.13
CA ASP A 61 3.53 12.75 -2.78
C ASP A 61 2.20 12.07 -2.38
N GLY A 62 1.41 11.67 -3.37
CA GLY A 62 0.17 10.94 -3.20
C GLY A 62 -0.23 10.11 -4.42
N VAL A 63 -1.03 9.08 -4.18
CA VAL A 63 -1.55 8.17 -5.21
C VAL A 63 -3.06 8.14 -5.13
N MET A 64 -3.74 8.29 -6.26
CA MET A 64 -5.19 8.20 -6.36
C MET A 64 -5.59 6.92 -7.10
N VAL A 65 -6.62 6.24 -6.62
CA VAL A 65 -7.25 5.08 -7.30
C VAL A 65 -8.73 5.35 -7.39
N LEU A 66 -9.18 5.70 -8.59
CA LEU A 66 -10.56 6.11 -8.84
C LEU A 66 -11.30 5.08 -9.70
N GLY A 67 -12.45 4.62 -9.22
CA GLY A 67 -13.27 3.59 -9.88
C GLY A 67 -14.72 4.00 -10.09
N CYS A 68 -15.51 3.07 -10.63
CA CYS A 68 -16.97 3.18 -10.63
C CYS A 68 -17.51 3.01 -9.20
N HIS A 69 -18.69 3.57 -8.91
CA HIS A 69 -19.43 3.27 -7.68
C HIS A 69 -19.56 1.76 -7.45
N LEU A 70 -19.52 1.36 -6.18
CA LEU A 70 -19.68 -0.05 -5.80
C LEU A 70 -21.06 -0.53 -6.25
N GLY A 71 -21.10 -1.60 -7.04
CA GLY A 71 -22.32 -2.08 -7.70
C GLY A 71 -22.40 -1.73 -9.20
N ASP A 72 -21.73 -0.65 -9.63
CA ASP A 72 -21.80 -0.14 -11.01
C ASP A 72 -20.56 -0.49 -11.86
N CYS A 73 -19.78 -1.47 -11.41
CA CYS A 73 -18.56 -1.86 -12.13
C CYS A 73 -18.91 -2.46 -13.48
N HIS A 74 -18.30 -1.94 -14.55
CA HIS A 74 -18.42 -2.51 -15.89
C HIS A 74 -18.00 -4.00 -15.96
N TYR A 75 -17.07 -4.39 -15.09
CA TYR A 75 -16.59 -5.78 -14.96
C TYR A 75 -17.16 -6.46 -13.70
N LEU A 76 -18.37 -6.08 -13.29
CA LEU A 76 -19.16 -6.60 -12.17
C LEU A 76 -18.55 -6.35 -10.78
N GLU A 77 -17.37 -6.90 -10.54
CA GLU A 77 -16.83 -7.02 -9.18
C GLU A 77 -15.42 -6.42 -9.02
N GLY A 78 -14.81 -5.94 -10.11
CA GLY A 78 -13.42 -5.47 -10.09
C GLY A 78 -13.13 -4.36 -9.09
N ASN A 79 -14.08 -3.44 -8.85
CA ASN A 79 -13.93 -2.35 -7.88
C ASN A 79 -14.01 -2.82 -6.42
N TYR A 80 -14.74 -3.89 -6.11
CA TYR A 80 -14.71 -4.50 -4.77
C TYR A 80 -13.34 -5.10 -4.46
N HIS A 81 -12.71 -5.76 -5.44
CA HIS A 81 -11.33 -6.24 -5.27
C HIS A 81 -10.33 -5.08 -5.11
N ALA A 82 -10.54 -3.98 -5.85
CA ALA A 82 -9.73 -2.77 -5.68
C ALA A 82 -9.87 -2.20 -4.25
N LEU A 83 -11.10 -2.06 -3.74
CA LEU A 83 -11.36 -1.58 -2.38
C LEU A 83 -10.59 -2.39 -1.34
N ASN A 84 -10.73 -3.72 -1.37
CA ASN A 84 -10.07 -4.62 -0.41
C ASN A 84 -8.53 -4.49 -0.45
N ARG A 85 -7.98 -4.45 -1.67
CA ARG A 85 -6.54 -4.27 -1.89
C ARG A 85 -6.04 -2.92 -1.37
N MET A 86 -6.78 -1.84 -1.63
CA MET A 86 -6.38 -0.51 -1.20
C MET A 86 -6.55 -0.31 0.31
N ASN A 87 -7.52 -0.97 0.95
CA ASN A 87 -7.65 -0.98 2.41
C ASN A 87 -6.42 -1.60 3.09
N LEU A 88 -5.95 -2.76 2.60
CA LEU A 88 -4.70 -3.34 3.09
C LEU A 88 -3.52 -2.41 2.82
N THR A 89 -3.43 -1.86 1.60
CA THR A 89 -2.33 -0.97 1.21
C THR A 89 -2.28 0.26 2.11
N GLY A 90 -3.41 0.90 2.41
CA GLY A 90 -3.49 2.04 3.33
C GLY A 90 -3.04 1.69 4.75
N MET A 91 -3.46 0.52 5.27
CA MET A 91 -2.99 0.04 6.57
C MET A 91 -1.47 -0.19 6.58
N LEU A 92 -0.92 -0.76 5.51
CA LEU A 92 0.52 -0.97 5.37
C LEU A 92 1.29 0.36 5.30
N LEU A 93 0.74 1.38 4.64
CA LEU A 93 1.33 2.73 4.59
C LEU A 93 1.38 3.38 5.98
N ASP A 94 0.39 3.16 6.85
CA ASP A 94 0.46 3.61 8.24
C ASP A 94 1.54 2.88 9.03
N LEU A 95 1.59 1.56 8.90
CA LEU A 95 2.60 0.73 9.56
C LEU A 95 4.03 1.15 9.15
N ALA A 96 4.18 1.56 7.89
CA ALA A 96 5.41 2.07 7.33
C ALA A 96 5.75 3.52 7.73
N GLY A 97 4.84 4.24 8.41
CA GLY A 97 5.03 5.66 8.74
C GLY A 97 4.90 6.61 7.54
N ILE A 98 4.55 6.11 6.35
CA ILE A 98 4.29 6.91 5.14
C ILE A 98 2.93 7.64 5.27
N GLY A 99 1.97 6.98 5.93
CA GLY A 99 0.64 7.49 6.24
C GLY A 99 -0.39 7.21 5.13
N ARG A 100 -1.52 6.59 5.51
CA ARG A 100 -2.62 6.25 4.59
C ARG A 100 -3.23 7.46 3.91
N GLY A 101 -3.10 8.66 4.49
CA GLY A 101 -3.59 9.91 3.92
C GLY A 101 -2.94 10.26 2.57
N ARG A 102 -1.85 9.60 2.18
CA ARG A 102 -1.26 9.76 0.84
C ARG A 102 -1.90 8.84 -0.22
N LEU A 103 -2.74 7.89 0.16
CA LEU A 103 -3.51 7.03 -0.74
C LEU A 103 -4.98 7.46 -0.75
N ILE A 104 -5.45 7.96 -1.89
CA ILE A 104 -6.82 8.42 -2.09
C ILE A 104 -7.58 7.37 -2.90
N VAL A 105 -8.65 6.85 -2.33
CA VAL A 105 -9.55 5.90 -3.01
C VAL A 105 -10.93 6.51 -3.03
N ASP A 106 -11.49 6.70 -4.21
CA ASP A 106 -12.84 7.24 -4.36
C ASP A 106 -13.55 6.65 -5.59
N TRP A 107 -14.86 6.80 -5.63
CA TRP A 107 -15.74 6.23 -6.63
C TRP A 107 -16.50 7.36 -7.32
N VAL A 108 -16.34 7.42 -8.65
CA VAL A 108 -16.83 8.51 -9.51
C VAL A 108 -17.44 7.90 -10.76
N SER A 109 -18.72 8.20 -11.00
CA SER A 109 -19.47 7.85 -12.19
C SER A 109 -19.02 8.65 -13.43
N SER A 110 -19.35 8.17 -14.62
CA SER A 110 -19.10 8.88 -15.88
C SER A 110 -19.85 10.21 -15.98
N ALA A 111 -20.98 10.36 -15.27
CA ALA A 111 -21.80 11.57 -15.26
C ALA A 111 -21.39 12.58 -14.16
N GLU A 112 -20.35 12.28 -13.39
CA GLU A 112 -20.00 13.01 -12.16
C GLU A 112 -18.77 13.93 -12.31
N GLY A 113 -18.78 14.77 -13.36
CA GLY A 113 -17.72 15.76 -13.60
C GLY A 113 -17.44 16.72 -12.41
N PRO A 114 -18.47 17.31 -11.77
CA PRO A 114 -18.30 18.12 -10.56
C PRO A 114 -17.65 17.38 -9.41
N ARG A 115 -18.11 16.15 -9.13
CA ARG A 115 -17.53 15.29 -8.08
C ARG A 115 -16.06 14.98 -8.38
N PHE A 116 -15.70 14.66 -9.63
CA PHE A 116 -14.30 14.45 -10.01
C PHE A 116 -13.43 15.65 -9.63
N ALA A 117 -13.87 16.86 -9.97
CA ALA A 117 -13.15 18.09 -9.64
C ALA A 117 -13.03 18.31 -8.12
N GLU A 118 -14.06 17.96 -7.34
CA GLU A 118 -14.05 17.99 -5.87
C GLU A 118 -13.07 16.98 -5.28
N VAL A 119 -13.07 15.74 -5.75
CA VAL A 119 -12.15 14.68 -5.31
C VAL A 119 -10.70 15.08 -5.56
N VAL A 120 -10.38 15.61 -6.75
CA VAL A 120 -9.02 16.09 -7.05
C VAL A 120 -8.63 17.26 -6.13
N LYS A 121 -9.52 18.23 -5.89
CA LYS A 121 -9.27 19.32 -4.95
C LYS A 121 -8.99 18.82 -3.53
N GLY A 122 -9.82 17.91 -3.04
CA GLY A 122 -9.68 17.31 -1.72
C GLY A 122 -8.38 16.52 -1.59
N ALA A 123 -8.06 15.69 -2.58
CA ALA A 123 -6.82 14.90 -2.61
C ALA A 123 -5.57 15.80 -2.58
N VAL A 124 -5.56 16.86 -3.39
CA VAL A 124 -4.43 17.79 -3.43
C VAL A 124 -4.28 18.54 -2.10
N GLN A 125 -5.38 18.98 -1.50
CA GLN A 125 -5.32 19.66 -0.21
C GLN A 125 -4.85 18.72 0.90
N GLN A 126 -5.39 17.50 0.97
CA GLN A 126 -5.00 16.49 1.94
C GLN A 126 -3.51 16.16 1.87
N VAL A 127 -2.97 15.96 0.65
CA VAL A 127 -1.53 15.68 0.47
C VAL A 127 -0.68 16.91 0.75
N ARG A 128 -1.16 18.12 0.43
CA ARG A 128 -0.48 19.38 0.76
C ARG A 128 -0.33 19.54 2.28
N ASP A 129 -1.37 19.21 3.06
CA ASP A 129 -1.35 19.29 4.53
C ASP A 129 -0.38 18.28 5.16
N LEU A 130 -0.13 17.14 4.50
CA LEU A 130 0.86 16.14 4.91
C LEU A 130 2.30 16.53 4.55
N GLY A 131 2.50 17.53 3.69
CA GLY A 131 3.80 17.98 3.24
C GLY A 131 4.48 17.04 2.23
N PRO A 132 5.71 17.41 1.78
CA PRO A 132 6.45 16.66 0.76
C PRO A 132 6.80 15.25 1.25
N PHE A 133 6.78 14.30 0.33
CA PHE A 133 7.24 12.94 0.57
C PHE A 133 8.69 12.77 0.07
N ASP A 134 9.56 12.23 0.94
CA ASP A 134 10.93 11.91 0.58
C ASP A 134 11.08 10.39 0.35
N PRO A 135 11.22 9.92 -0.92
CA PRO A 135 11.40 8.51 -1.21
C PRO A 135 12.74 7.95 -0.75
N GLN A 136 13.79 8.77 -0.62
CA GLN A 136 15.10 8.30 -0.17
C GLN A 136 15.10 8.04 1.33
N ALA A 137 14.50 8.97 2.10
CA ALA A 137 14.34 8.80 3.54
C ALA A 137 13.47 7.58 3.91
N ASN A 138 12.57 7.17 3.01
CA ASN A 138 11.65 6.04 3.22
C ASN A 138 12.01 4.79 2.40
N ALA A 139 13.24 4.70 1.86
CA ALA A 139 13.60 3.64 0.91
C ALA A 139 13.43 2.22 1.49
N LEU A 140 13.81 2.02 2.77
CA LEU A 140 13.65 0.75 3.47
C LEU A 140 12.17 0.38 3.61
N GLN A 141 11.34 1.32 4.05
CA GLN A 141 9.91 1.14 4.27
C GLN A 141 9.18 0.86 2.95
N ILE A 142 9.49 1.60 1.89
CA ILE A 142 8.95 1.38 0.54
C ILE A 142 9.28 -0.03 0.05
N GLU A 143 10.54 -0.46 0.19
CA GLU A 143 10.95 -1.79 -0.25
C GLU A 143 10.30 -2.90 0.57
N ALA A 144 10.18 -2.72 1.90
CA ALA A 144 9.47 -3.66 2.76
C ALA A 144 7.98 -3.74 2.39
N CYS A 145 7.31 -2.62 2.14
CA CYS A 145 5.93 -2.62 1.66
C CYS A 145 5.78 -3.36 0.33
N MET A 146 6.70 -3.14 -0.62
CA MET A 146 6.69 -3.80 -1.92
C MET A 146 6.77 -5.32 -1.76
N ARG A 147 7.77 -5.81 -1.00
CA ARG A 147 7.98 -7.25 -0.78
C ARG A 147 6.84 -7.90 -0.01
N THR A 148 6.24 -7.20 0.95
CA THR A 148 5.07 -7.68 1.69
C THR A 148 3.86 -7.84 0.77
N LEU A 149 3.58 -6.86 -0.09
CA LEU A 149 2.46 -6.93 -1.02
C LEU A 149 2.68 -7.99 -2.10
N ASP A 150 3.93 -8.27 -2.47
CA ASP A 150 4.29 -9.36 -3.38
C ASP A 150 4.37 -10.74 -2.74
N ALA A 151 4.31 -10.83 -1.40
CA ALA A 151 4.41 -12.09 -0.69
C ALA A 151 3.24 -13.03 -1.08
N PRO A 152 3.51 -14.32 -1.43
CA PRO A 152 2.48 -15.25 -1.88
C PRO A 152 1.30 -15.40 -0.90
N GLY A 153 1.57 -15.39 0.41
CA GLY A 153 0.53 -15.48 1.43
C GLY A 153 -0.42 -14.28 1.41
N ILE A 154 0.13 -13.06 1.28
CA ILE A 154 -0.64 -11.82 1.20
C ILE A 154 -1.45 -11.77 -0.10
N ARG A 155 -0.83 -12.14 -1.23
CA ARG A 155 -1.51 -12.26 -2.53
C ARG A 155 -2.68 -13.25 -2.48
N TRP A 156 -2.48 -14.39 -1.84
CA TRP A 156 -3.53 -15.39 -1.67
C TRP A 156 -4.68 -14.87 -0.83
N LEU A 157 -4.41 -14.28 0.34
CA LEU A 157 -5.45 -13.73 1.22
C LEU A 157 -6.26 -12.64 0.50
N LEU A 158 -5.59 -11.68 -0.13
CA LEU A 158 -6.27 -10.63 -0.91
C LEU A 158 -7.13 -11.20 -2.05
N GLY A 159 -6.65 -12.24 -2.73
CA GLY A 159 -7.37 -12.91 -3.80
C GLY A 159 -8.60 -13.67 -3.29
N MET A 160 -8.53 -14.21 -2.08
CA MET A 160 -9.54 -15.13 -1.54
C MET A 160 -10.56 -14.47 -0.61
N GLN A 161 -10.33 -13.21 -0.19
CA GLN A 161 -11.20 -12.48 0.74
C GLN A 161 -12.69 -12.65 0.42
N ARG A 162 -13.13 -12.23 -0.77
CA ARG A 162 -14.56 -12.31 -1.14
C ARG A 162 -15.08 -13.74 -1.24
N GLN A 163 -14.24 -14.68 -1.71
CA GLN A 163 -14.61 -16.10 -1.78
C GLN A 163 -14.83 -16.70 -0.38
N ILE A 164 -14.13 -16.22 0.64
CA ILE A 164 -14.20 -16.75 2.01
C ILE A 164 -15.25 -16.02 2.86
N THR A 165 -15.46 -14.72 2.62
CA THR A 165 -16.36 -13.89 3.42
C THR A 165 -17.79 -13.84 2.87
N GLU A 166 -17.95 -13.77 1.55
CA GLU A 166 -19.27 -13.66 0.91
C GLU A 166 -19.78 -15.03 0.46
N ARG A 167 -18.87 -15.87 -0.03
CA ARG A 167 -19.13 -17.28 -0.40
C ARG A 167 -18.58 -18.19 0.69
N ALA A 168 -18.71 -19.49 0.49
CA ALA A 168 -18.20 -20.48 1.44
C ALA A 168 -16.90 -21.11 0.95
N ASN A 169 -16.08 -21.55 1.90
CA ASN A 169 -14.92 -22.40 1.62
C ASN A 169 -15.36 -23.84 1.23
N VAL A 170 -14.41 -24.72 0.95
CA VAL A 170 -14.67 -26.12 0.57
C VAL A 170 -15.42 -26.94 1.65
N TYR A 171 -15.52 -26.42 2.87
CA TYR A 171 -16.25 -27.01 3.99
C TYR A 171 -17.61 -26.34 4.23
N ASN A 172 -18.09 -25.52 3.28
CA ASN A 172 -19.32 -24.73 3.38
C ASN A 172 -19.33 -23.73 4.56
N GLN A 173 -18.15 -23.32 5.03
CA GLN A 173 -18.01 -22.33 6.09
C GLN A 173 -17.72 -20.95 5.50
N LYS A 174 -18.32 -19.92 6.09
CA LYS A 174 -18.00 -18.52 5.81
C LYS A 174 -17.24 -17.95 7.00
N ILE A 175 -16.19 -17.20 6.73
CA ILE A 175 -15.49 -16.46 7.79
C ILE A 175 -16.13 -15.07 7.89
N PRO A 176 -16.52 -14.59 9.08
CA PRO A 176 -16.99 -13.22 9.26
C PRO A 176 -15.98 -12.20 8.70
N PRO A 177 -16.41 -11.16 7.97
CA PRO A 177 -15.50 -10.16 7.39
C PRO A 177 -14.50 -9.56 8.38
N ALA A 178 -14.96 -9.21 9.59
CA ALA A 178 -14.09 -8.64 10.64
C ALA A 178 -13.02 -9.62 11.13
N GLU A 179 -13.34 -10.91 11.19
CA GLU A 179 -12.37 -11.95 11.57
C GLU A 179 -11.32 -12.13 10.46
N PHE A 180 -11.77 -12.16 9.19
CA PHE A 180 -10.87 -12.24 8.05
C PHE A 180 -9.93 -11.03 7.98
N GLU A 181 -10.46 -9.82 8.16
CA GLU A 181 -9.68 -8.58 8.17
C GLU A 181 -8.59 -8.60 9.24
N ARG A 182 -8.90 -9.09 10.45
CA ARG A 182 -7.91 -9.24 11.52
C ARG A 182 -6.80 -10.23 11.14
N ILE A 183 -7.15 -11.37 10.54
CA ILE A 183 -6.17 -12.37 10.07
C ILE A 183 -5.27 -11.76 9.00
N LEU A 184 -5.86 -11.06 8.03
CA LEU A 184 -5.14 -10.42 6.94
C LEU A 184 -4.21 -9.31 7.46
N GLN A 185 -4.68 -8.48 8.39
CA GLN A 185 -3.87 -7.42 9.01
C GLN A 185 -2.67 -8.02 9.74
N GLN A 186 -2.89 -9.00 10.61
CA GLN A 186 -1.82 -9.66 11.34
C GLN A 186 -0.78 -10.30 10.39
N ALA A 187 -1.25 -11.00 9.36
CA ALA A 187 -0.37 -11.62 8.37
C ALA A 187 0.49 -10.57 7.64
N ALA A 188 -0.09 -9.44 7.27
CA ALA A 188 0.63 -8.36 6.60
C ALA A 188 1.62 -7.63 7.53
N GLU A 189 1.26 -7.41 8.79
CA GLU A 189 2.14 -6.83 9.80
C GLU A 189 3.35 -7.72 10.07
N ASP A 190 3.13 -9.02 10.29
CA ASP A 190 4.20 -9.99 10.52
C ASP A 190 5.12 -10.09 9.31
N GLU A 191 4.55 -10.17 8.11
CA GLU A 191 5.30 -10.22 6.86
C GLU A 191 6.12 -8.93 6.67
N TYR A 192 5.55 -7.75 6.89
CA TYR A 192 6.25 -6.47 6.82
C TYR A 192 7.44 -6.38 7.77
N ARG A 193 7.28 -6.78 9.03
CA ARG A 193 8.36 -6.80 10.01
C ARG A 193 9.49 -7.76 9.60
N ILE A 194 9.15 -8.93 9.07
CA ILE A 194 10.13 -9.87 8.53
C ILE A 194 10.87 -9.25 7.34
N ARG A 195 10.18 -8.57 6.42
CA ARG A 195 10.81 -7.93 5.26
C ARG A 195 11.74 -6.78 5.68
N LEU A 196 11.39 -5.97 6.67
CA LEU A 196 12.26 -4.93 7.20
C LEU A 196 13.61 -5.49 7.71
N VAL A 197 13.55 -6.55 8.51
CA VAL A 197 14.76 -7.21 9.03
C VAL A 197 15.55 -7.86 7.90
N GLN A 198 14.87 -8.57 6.99
CA GLN A 198 15.52 -9.23 5.86
C GLN A 198 16.28 -8.24 4.97
N ILE A 199 15.65 -7.14 4.57
CA ILE A 199 16.28 -6.10 3.73
C ILE A 199 17.48 -5.48 4.44
N SER A 200 17.38 -5.27 5.75
CA SER A 200 18.50 -4.73 6.54
C SER A 200 19.70 -5.67 6.53
N LEU A 201 19.45 -6.99 6.66
CA LEU A 201 20.47 -8.04 6.64
C LEU A 201 21.08 -8.30 5.25
N GLU A 202 20.41 -7.90 4.16
CA GLU A 202 20.97 -7.97 2.80
C GLU A 202 22.13 -7.00 2.59
N ASN A 203 22.21 -5.93 3.39
CA ASN A 203 23.34 -4.99 3.37
C ASN A 203 24.57 -5.50 4.15
N GLY A 204 24.43 -6.62 4.86
CA GLY A 204 25.51 -7.28 5.59
C GLY A 204 25.06 -7.86 6.94
N PRO A 205 25.91 -8.66 7.60
CA PRO A 205 25.54 -9.27 8.87
C PRO A 205 25.35 -8.23 9.98
N MET A 206 24.22 -8.29 10.69
CA MET A 206 23.87 -7.35 11.77
C MET A 206 23.45 -8.08 13.04
N SER A 207 23.62 -7.40 14.17
CA SER A 207 23.19 -7.82 15.50
C SER A 207 21.85 -7.21 15.88
N VAL A 208 21.24 -7.74 16.95
CA VAL A 208 19.95 -7.23 17.48
C VAL A 208 19.99 -5.71 17.78
N PRO A 209 21.03 -5.16 18.43
CA PRO A 209 21.12 -3.72 18.65
C PRO A 209 21.19 -2.90 17.36
N GLU A 210 22.00 -3.32 16.38
CA GLU A 210 22.14 -2.62 15.09
C GLU A 210 20.81 -2.64 14.29
N LEU A 211 20.10 -3.77 14.30
CA LEU A 211 18.78 -3.91 13.67
C LEU A 211 17.72 -3.07 14.38
N SER A 212 17.74 -3.03 15.71
CA SER A 212 16.81 -2.22 16.52
C SER A 212 16.98 -0.73 16.23
N GLU A 213 18.22 -0.25 16.08
CA GLU A 213 18.52 1.13 15.74
C GLU A 213 18.12 1.49 14.30
N SER A 214 18.49 0.66 13.33
CA SER A 214 18.19 0.91 11.91
C SER A 214 16.69 0.87 11.58
N ILE A 215 15.94 -0.04 12.20
CA ILE A 215 14.50 -0.22 11.96
C ILE A 215 13.65 0.68 12.87
N GLY A 216 14.20 1.12 14.01
CA GLY A 216 13.46 1.88 15.02
C GLY A 216 12.49 1.01 15.83
N ALA A 217 12.71 -0.30 15.92
CA ALA A 217 11.89 -1.25 16.67
C ALA A 217 12.57 -1.71 17.98
N ALA A 218 11.78 -2.19 18.94
CA ALA A 218 12.33 -2.61 20.23
C ALA A 218 13.17 -3.89 20.11
N LYS A 219 14.28 -3.99 20.86
CA LYS A 219 15.16 -5.17 20.84
C LYS A 219 14.45 -6.51 21.05
N PRO A 220 13.46 -6.65 21.98
CA PRO A 220 12.73 -7.91 22.14
C PRO A 220 11.91 -8.28 20.89
N GLU A 221 11.36 -7.29 20.20
CA GLU A 221 10.61 -7.50 18.96
C GLU A 221 11.52 -8.01 17.85
N ILE A 222 12.68 -7.35 17.64
CA ILE A 222 13.70 -7.80 16.70
C ILE A 222 14.18 -9.22 17.03
N SER A 223 14.41 -9.51 18.31
CA SER A 223 14.83 -10.85 18.74
C SER A 223 13.79 -11.92 18.38
N ASN A 224 12.51 -11.66 18.61
CA ASN A 224 11.44 -12.58 18.27
C ASN A 224 11.33 -12.80 16.75
N ILE A 225 11.48 -11.74 15.97
CA ILE A 225 11.47 -11.81 14.50
C ILE A 225 12.65 -12.66 14.00
N LEU A 226 13.87 -12.44 14.52
CA LEU A 226 15.04 -13.21 14.13
C LEU A 226 14.88 -14.70 14.47
N THR A 227 14.36 -15.03 15.66
CA THR A 227 14.08 -16.43 16.03
C THR A 227 13.08 -17.08 15.06
N GLU A 228 12.03 -16.35 14.66
CA GLU A 228 11.08 -16.85 13.68
C GLU A 228 11.71 -17.03 12.29
N MET A 229 12.52 -16.06 11.84
CA MET A 229 13.20 -16.11 10.56
C MET A 229 14.23 -17.25 10.50
N GLU A 230 14.97 -17.49 11.59
CA GLU A 230 15.92 -18.60 11.70
C GLU A 230 15.18 -19.95 11.67
N ARG A 231 14.06 -20.07 12.39
CA ARG A 231 13.19 -21.26 12.35
C ARG A 231 12.66 -21.55 10.95
N ARG A 232 12.38 -20.50 10.17
CA ARG A 232 11.94 -20.58 8.77
C ARG A 232 13.09 -20.80 7.78
N GLY A 233 14.34 -20.80 8.25
CA GLY A 233 15.53 -20.94 7.40
C GLY A 233 15.79 -19.75 6.47
N ILE A 234 15.28 -18.57 6.80
CA ILE A 234 15.47 -17.32 6.03
C ILE A 234 16.83 -16.69 6.37
N ILE A 235 17.25 -16.82 7.63
CA ILE A 235 18.50 -16.27 8.15
C ILE A 235 19.25 -17.34 8.94
N GLY A 236 20.53 -17.08 9.19
CA GLY A 236 21.37 -17.89 10.05
C GLY A 236 22.39 -17.04 10.82
N LEU A 237 23.00 -17.65 11.82
CA LEU A 237 24.10 -17.05 12.57
C LEU A 237 25.34 -16.94 11.67
N ALA A 238 25.75 -15.71 11.36
CA ALA A 238 26.91 -15.42 10.53
C ALA A 238 28.22 -15.34 11.33
N GLY A 239 28.14 -15.07 12.63
CA GLY A 239 29.31 -14.99 13.50
C GLY A 239 29.05 -14.21 14.78
N TYR A 240 30.13 -13.79 15.44
CA TYR A 240 30.09 -12.99 16.66
C TYR A 240 31.02 -11.79 16.55
N GLU A 241 30.56 -10.65 17.07
CA GLU A 241 31.43 -9.52 17.41
C GLU A 241 31.58 -9.47 18.94
N GLY A 242 32.72 -9.98 19.41
CA GLY A 242 32.92 -10.24 20.84
C GLY A 242 31.95 -11.31 21.36
N ARG A 243 30.94 -10.90 22.13
CA ARG A 243 29.87 -11.79 22.65
C ARG A 243 28.52 -11.56 21.97
N VAL A 244 28.45 -10.67 20.99
CA VAL A 244 27.20 -10.29 20.32
C VAL A 244 27.05 -11.11 19.04
N PRO A 245 25.97 -11.91 18.90
CA PRO A 245 25.73 -12.65 17.67
C PRO A 245 25.35 -11.72 16.52
N LYS A 246 25.86 -12.01 15.32
CA LYS A 246 25.46 -11.39 14.06
C LYS A 246 24.74 -12.39 13.18
N PHE A 247 23.63 -11.97 12.59
CA PHE A 247 22.79 -12.76 11.71
C PHE A 247 22.98 -12.29 10.26
N ALA A 248 22.77 -13.17 9.30
CA ALA A 248 22.73 -12.83 7.87
C ALA A 248 21.67 -13.67 7.17
N VAL A 249 21.21 -13.19 6.01
CA VAL A 249 20.35 -13.98 5.11
C VAL A 249 21.13 -15.19 4.61
N VAL A 250 20.47 -16.34 4.55
CA VAL A 250 21.04 -17.64 4.06
C VAL A 250 21.00 -17.70 2.55
#